data_AF-A0A9P2H5Z0-F1
#
_entry.id   AF-A0A9P2H5Z0-F1
#
_cell.length_a   1.000
_cell.length_b   1.000
_cell.length_c   1.000
_cell.angle_alpha   90.00
_cell.angle_beta   90.00
_cell.angle_gamma   90.00
#
_symmetry.space_group_name_H-M   'P 1'
#
loop_
_entity.id
_entity.type
_entity.pdbx_description
1 polymer ?
#
loop_
_entity_poly.entity_id
_entity_poly.type
_entity_poly.pdbx_seq_one_letter_code
_entity_poly.pdbx_strand_id
1 'polypeptide(L)'
;MIGIGVVGGSGALGAGAGGNGGAGGLFGSGGAGGAGGNAFGAGEVGGAGGAGGAGGNAMLFGAGGAGGAGGASTEVAGGAGGAGGAG
;
A
#
# COMPACT_ATOMS: atom_id res chain seq x y z
N MET A 1 -17.81 9.33 -17.35
CA MET A 1 -16.35 9.20 -17.30
C MET A 1 -15.99 7.79 -16.84
N ILE A 2 -15.52 6.95 -17.75
CA ILE A 2 -15.11 5.56 -17.50
C ILE A 2 -13.59 5.60 -17.27
N GLY A 3 -13.16 5.88 -16.05
CA GLY A 3 -11.74 5.92 -15.70
C GLY A 3 -11.47 4.88 -14.64
N ILE A 4 -10.41 4.09 -14.77
CA ILE A 4 -9.95 3.26 -13.65
C ILE A 4 -9.06 4.10 -12.73
N GLY A 5 -9.15 3.85 -11.43
CA GLY A 5 -8.27 4.46 -10.46
C GLY A 5 -6.82 4.01 -10.68
N VAL A 6 -5.88 4.93 -10.51
CA VAL A 6 -4.44 4.63 -10.64
C VAL A 6 -3.96 3.81 -9.45
N VAL A 7 -2.91 3.01 -9.63
CA VAL A 7 -2.27 2.27 -8.53
C VAL A 7 -1.51 3.24 -7.63
N GLY A 8 -1.59 3.02 -6.32
CA GLY A 8 -0.82 3.74 -5.33
C GLY A 8 0.67 3.42 -5.41
N GLY A 9 1.53 4.43 -5.18
CA GLY A 9 2.98 4.24 -5.23
C GLY A 9 3.50 3.35 -4.11
N SER A 10 4.61 2.65 -4.35
CA SER A 10 5.27 1.87 -3.29
C SER A 10 5.87 2.77 -2.21
N GLY A 11 5.89 2.27 -0.98
CA GLY A 11 6.55 2.92 0.15
C GLY A 11 8.06 2.99 -0.02
N ALA A 12 8.66 4.06 0.49
CA ALA A 12 10.10 4.26 0.48
C ALA A 12 10.84 3.22 1.34
N LEU A 13 12.12 2.99 1.01
CA LEU A 13 13.03 2.20 1.86
C LEU A 13 13.09 2.79 3.28
N GLY A 14 13.18 1.93 4.29
CA GLY A 14 13.14 2.34 5.70
C GLY A 14 11.72 2.44 6.27
N ALA A 15 10.87 1.45 5.95
CA ALA A 15 9.51 1.34 6.47
C ALA A 15 8.47 2.41 6.02
N GLY A 16 8.68 3.05 4.87
CA GLY A 16 7.68 3.99 4.33
C GLY A 16 6.35 3.29 4.02
N ALA A 17 5.22 3.91 4.33
CA ALA A 17 3.92 3.36 3.96
C ALA A 17 3.70 3.39 2.43
N GLY A 18 2.97 2.41 1.91
CA GLY A 18 2.49 2.42 0.53
C GLY A 18 1.43 3.50 0.31
N GLY A 19 1.39 4.08 -0.89
CA GLY A 19 0.42 5.08 -1.29
C GLY A 19 -0.96 4.46 -1.55
N ASN A 20 -2.02 5.24 -1.34
CA ASN A 20 -3.38 4.78 -1.62
C ASN A 20 -3.63 4.68 -3.13
N GLY A 21 -4.49 3.73 -3.52
CA GLY A 21 -5.04 3.65 -4.86
C GLY A 21 -5.97 4.82 -5.16
N GLY A 22 -5.97 5.27 -6.42
CA GLY A 22 -6.83 6.35 -6.88
C GLY A 22 -8.29 5.92 -7.01
N ALA A 23 -9.21 6.89 -6.96
CA ALA A 23 -10.63 6.62 -7.20
C ALA A 23 -10.89 6.31 -8.69
N GLY A 24 -11.82 5.40 -8.93
CA GLY A 24 -12.40 5.17 -10.25
C GLY A 24 -13.34 6.30 -10.68
N GLY A 25 -13.64 6.37 -11.97
CA GLY A 25 -14.71 7.18 -12.53
C GLY A 25 -16.09 6.57 -12.26
N LEU A 26 -17.15 7.21 -12.73
CA LEU A 26 -18.55 6.81 -12.46
C LEU A 26 -18.86 5.34 -12.80
N PHE A 27 -18.21 4.79 -13.82
CA PHE A 27 -18.34 3.38 -14.25
C PHE A 27 -17.02 2.59 -14.14
N GLY A 28 -16.03 3.13 -13.42
CA GLY A 28 -14.70 2.54 -13.31
C GLY A 28 -14.40 2.03 -11.91
N SER A 29 -13.52 1.03 -11.82
CA SER A 29 -13.02 0.51 -10.56
C SER A 29 -12.01 1.46 -9.92
N GLY A 30 -11.90 1.41 -8.59
CA GLY A 30 -10.78 2.01 -7.88
C GLY A 30 -9.45 1.33 -8.20
N GLY A 31 -8.35 2.05 -8.00
CA GLY A 31 -7.00 1.53 -8.19
C GLY A 31 -6.51 0.75 -6.98
N ALA A 32 -5.57 -0.18 -7.15
CA ALA A 32 -4.99 -0.89 -6.01
C ALA A 32 -4.09 0.04 -5.17
N GLY A 33 -4.02 -0.22 -3.87
CA GLY A 33 -3.04 0.41 -2.97
C GLY A 33 -1.62 -0.08 -3.25
N GLY A 34 -0.64 0.78 -2.99
CA GLY A 34 0.79 0.49 -3.15
C GLY A 34 1.34 -0.37 -2.01
N ALA A 35 2.37 -1.15 -2.28
CA ALA A 35 3.04 -1.93 -1.25
C ALA A 35 3.79 -1.03 -0.26
N GLY A 36 3.85 -1.43 1.01
CA GLY A 36 4.70 -0.80 2.01
C GLY A 36 6.18 -1.04 1.74
N GLY A 37 7.02 -0.10 2.14
CA GLY A 37 8.47 -0.15 2.01
C GLY A 37 9.11 -1.07 3.04
N ASN A 38 10.19 -1.72 2.65
CA ASN A 38 10.90 -2.64 3.54
C ASN A 38 11.85 -1.90 4.49
N ALA A 39 12.12 -2.47 5.67
CA ALA A 39 13.10 -1.98 6.63
C ALA A 39 14.35 -2.88 6.61
N PHE A 40 15.48 -2.37 6.09
CA PHE A 40 16.72 -3.13 5.90
C PHE A 40 17.96 -2.28 6.27
N GLY A 41 18.34 -2.21 7.55
CA GLY A 41 19.60 -1.58 7.93
C GLY A 41 19.82 -1.39 9.43
N ALA A 42 21.10 -1.33 9.83
CA ALA A 42 21.55 -1.23 11.22
C ALA A 42 21.32 0.15 11.88
N GLY A 43 20.58 1.04 11.22
CA GLY A 43 20.16 2.34 11.74
C GLY A 43 18.64 2.44 11.94
N GLU A 44 17.88 1.51 11.38
CA GLU A 44 16.42 1.40 11.55
C GLU A 44 16.03 0.51 12.75
N VAL A 45 16.84 0.54 13.82
CA VAL A 45 16.74 -0.33 15.01
C VAL A 45 15.29 -0.49 15.46
N GLY A 46 14.70 -1.67 15.19
CA GLY A 46 13.34 -2.06 15.59
C GLY A 46 12.21 -1.72 14.63
N GLY A 47 12.50 -1.22 13.42
CA GLY A 47 11.49 -0.80 12.45
C GLY A 47 10.71 -1.96 11.85
N ALA A 48 9.41 -2.04 12.15
CA ALA A 48 8.48 -2.86 11.37
C ALA A 48 8.48 -2.39 9.90
N GLY A 49 8.26 -3.29 8.95
CA GLY A 49 8.07 -2.90 7.55
C GLY A 49 6.88 -1.93 7.40
N GLY A 50 6.90 -1.07 6.39
CA GLY A 50 5.87 -0.06 6.18
C GLY A 50 4.51 -0.69 5.89
N ALA A 51 3.42 -0.07 6.33
CA ALA A 51 2.08 -0.56 5.98
C ALA A 51 1.82 -0.44 4.47
N GLY A 52 1.02 -1.35 3.90
CA GLY A 52 0.49 -1.21 2.55
C GLY A 52 -0.56 -0.09 2.47
N GLY A 53 -0.64 0.56 1.32
CA GLY A 53 -1.63 1.62 1.06
C GLY A 53 -3.03 1.05 0.87
N ALA A 54 -4.07 1.83 1.16
CA ALA A 54 -5.44 1.41 0.94
C ALA A 54 -5.76 1.35 -0.57
N GLY A 55 -6.68 0.47 -0.95
CA GLY A 55 -7.30 0.48 -2.26
C GLY A 55 -8.14 1.73 -2.48
N GLY A 56 -8.28 2.11 -3.74
CA GLY A 56 -9.09 3.25 -4.16
C GLY A 56 -10.57 2.88 -4.26
N ASN A 57 -11.44 3.87 -4.10
CA ASN A 57 -12.89 3.62 -4.17
C ASN A 57 -13.38 3.56 -5.63
N ALA A 58 -14.40 2.76 -5.88
CA ALA A 58 -15.28 2.99 -7.03
C ALA A 58 -16.30 4.09 -6.70
N MET A 59 -16.91 4.67 -7.75
CA MET A 59 -17.94 5.69 -7.60
C MET A 59 -19.34 5.07 -7.62
N LEU A 60 -19.99 4.98 -8.78
CA LEU A 60 -21.39 4.53 -8.89
C LEU A 60 -21.51 3.08 -9.34
N PHE A 61 -20.74 2.70 -10.37
CA PHE A 61 -20.66 1.35 -10.89
C PHE A 61 -19.19 0.96 -11.02
N GLY A 62 -18.77 -0.07 -10.29
CA GLY A 62 -17.39 -0.51 -10.23
C GLY A 62 -17.05 -1.11 -8.86
N ALA A 63 -15.93 -1.83 -8.78
CA ALA A 63 -15.42 -2.36 -7.52
C ALA A 63 -14.35 -1.43 -6.92
N GLY A 64 -14.26 -1.42 -5.59
CA GLY A 64 -13.08 -0.87 -4.90
C GLY A 64 -11.80 -1.59 -5.34
N GLY A 65 -10.67 -0.90 -5.23
CA GLY A 65 -9.36 -1.48 -5.48
C GLY A 65 -8.88 -2.30 -4.28
N ALA A 66 -8.03 -3.29 -4.52
CA ALA A 66 -7.43 -4.04 -3.42
C ALA A 66 -6.45 -3.17 -2.61
N GLY A 67 -6.32 -3.41 -1.32
CA GLY A 67 -5.25 -2.83 -0.52
C GLY A 67 -3.87 -3.39 -0.87
N GLY A 68 -2.83 -2.61 -0.61
CA GLY A 68 -1.44 -2.97 -0.85
C GLY A 68 -0.88 -3.92 0.20
N ALA A 69 0.14 -4.71 -0.15
CA ALA A 69 0.84 -5.55 0.82
C ALA A 69 1.67 -4.69 1.79
N GLY A 70 1.85 -5.13 3.04
CA GLY A 70 2.83 -4.51 3.93
C GLY A 70 4.27 -4.88 3.57
N GLY A 71 5.21 -4.02 3.97
CA GLY A 71 6.64 -4.20 3.77
C GLY A 71 7.24 -5.23 4.71
N ALA A 72 8.39 -5.80 4.32
CA ALA A 72 9.14 -6.76 5.14
C ALA A 72 10.16 -6.06 6.06
N SER A 73 10.61 -6.78 7.08
CA SER A 73 11.76 -6.42 7.93
C SER A 73 12.67 -7.65 8.07
N THR A 74 14.00 -7.45 8.07
CA THR A 74 15.00 -8.53 8.17
C THR A 74 16.05 -8.28 9.25
N GLU A 75 15.80 -7.41 10.23
CA GLU A 75 16.74 -7.26 11.35
C GLU A 75 16.92 -8.58 12.13
N VAL A 76 18.13 -8.81 12.66
CA VAL A 76 18.50 -10.00 13.44
C VAL A 76 17.64 -10.17 14.71
N ALA A 77 17.05 -9.08 15.22
CA ALA A 77 16.07 -9.11 16.32
C ALA A 77 14.60 -9.28 15.87
N GLY A 78 14.34 -9.29 14.55
CA GLY A 78 13.02 -9.54 13.95
C GLY A 78 12.03 -8.39 14.11
N GLY A 79 12.09 -7.36 13.27
CA GLY A 79 10.99 -6.41 13.11
C GLY A 79 9.78 -7.08 12.47
N ALA A 80 8.56 -6.69 12.88
CA ALA A 80 7.34 -7.22 12.26
C ALA A 80 7.21 -6.77 10.79
N GLY A 81 6.60 -7.60 9.95
CA GLY A 81 6.13 -7.13 8.64
C GLY A 81 5.05 -6.05 8.80
N GLY A 82 4.96 -5.15 7.84
CA GLY A 82 3.91 -4.13 7.80
C GLY A 82 2.53 -4.76 7.60
N ALA A 83 1.49 -4.08 8.08
CA ALA A 83 0.12 -4.49 7.82
C ALA A 83 -0.24 -4.28 6.34
N GLY A 84 -1.06 -5.16 5.76
CA GLY A 84 -1.68 -4.91 4.46
C GLY A 84 -2.70 -3.77 4.54
N GLY A 85 -2.88 -3.05 3.44
CA GLY A 85 -3.88 -2.00 3.31
C GLY A 85 -5.30 -2.56 3.19
N ALA A 86 -6.30 -1.76 3.56
CA ALA A 86 -7.70 -2.07 3.32
C ALA A 86 -8.04 -1.98 1.82
N GLY A 87 -8.97 -2.80 1.34
CA GLY A 87 -9.52 -2.75 -0.03
C GLY A 87 -10.98 -2.35 -0.06
#